data_AF-A0A9D1PLK4-F1
#
_entry.id   AF-A0A9D1PLK4-F1
#
_cell.length_a   1.000
_cell.length_b   1.000
_cell.length_c   1.000
_cell.angle_alpha   90.00
_cell.angle_beta   90.00
_cell.angle_gamma   90.00
#
_symmetry.space_group_name_H-M   'P 1'
#
loop_
_entity.id
_entity.type
_entity.pdbx_description
1 polymer ?
#
loop_
_entity_poly.entity_id
_entity_poly.type
_entity_poly.pdbx_seq_one_letter_code
_entity_poly.pdbx_strand_id
1 'polypeptide(L)'
;MITATLTLGAILSAALLIVSLILVKATPKTSYVAYYPGFLFFAAGLILLLFATILDAKVTVYGGAGLGGLGIACLFAAAVSIMVATVVDAYRQVA
;
A
#
# COMPACT_ATOMS: atom_id res chain seq x y z
N MET A 1 15.46 -13.46 0.35
CA MET A 1 14.09 -13.30 -0.18
C MET A 1 13.24 -12.40 0.71
N ILE A 2 13.09 -12.69 2.01
CA ILE A 2 12.32 -11.85 2.97
C ILE A 2 12.84 -10.41 3.05
N THR A 3 14.16 -10.19 3.09
CA THR A 3 14.75 -8.85 3.19
C THR A 3 14.32 -7.94 2.03
N ALA A 4 14.38 -8.43 0.79
CA ALA A 4 13.98 -7.66 -0.40
C ALA A 4 12.49 -7.27 -0.36
N THR A 5 11.63 -8.18 0.09
CA THR A 5 10.20 -7.93 0.29
C THR A 5 9.95 -6.87 1.36
N LEU A 6 10.70 -6.93 2.46
CA LEU A 6 10.63 -5.94 3.54
C LEU A 6 11.13 -4.57 3.10
N THR A 7 12.23 -4.49 2.34
CA THR A 7 12.75 -3.22 1.83
C THR A 7 11.77 -2.58 0.84
N LEU A 8 11.21 -3.36 -0.08
CA LEU A 8 10.20 -2.88 -1.02
C LEU A 8 8.92 -2.44 -0.31
N GLY A 9 8.44 -3.23 0.65
CA GLY A 9 7.28 -2.88 1.47
C GLY A 9 7.49 -1.60 2.27
N ALA A 10 8.66 -1.40 2.85
CA ALA A 10 8.98 -0.18 3.60
C ALA A 10 9.01 1.06 2.69
N ILE A 11 9.62 0.97 1.51
CA ILE A 11 9.69 2.08 0.55
C ILE A 11 8.30 2.42 0.01
N LEU A 12 7.52 1.41 -0.41
CA LEU A 12 6.15 1.61 -0.87
C LEU A 12 5.26 2.20 0.23
N SER A 13 5.36 1.67 1.46
CA SER A 13 4.64 2.19 2.62
C SER A 13 4.93 3.68 2.82
N ALA A 14 6.21 4.06 2.82
CA ALA A 14 6.61 5.45 3.00
C ALA A 14 6.06 6.35 1.89
N ALA A 15 6.16 5.93 0.62
CA ALA A 15 5.63 6.67 -0.51
C ALA A 15 4.10 6.83 -0.44
N LEU A 16 3.37 5.74 -0.15
CA LEU A 16 1.91 5.79 -0.01
C LEU A 16 1.46 6.63 1.18
N LEU A 17 2.21 6.59 2.28
CA LEU A 17 1.94 7.41 3.45
C LEU A 17 2.03 8.89 3.11
N ILE A 18 3.10 9.29 2.42
CA ILE A 18 3.29 10.68 1.99
C ILE A 18 2.14 11.11 1.08
N VAL A 19 1.79 10.29 0.08
CA VAL A 19 0.68 10.58 -0.83
C VAL A 19 -0.65 10.67 -0.09
N SER A 20 -0.93 9.74 0.83
CA SER A 20 -2.17 9.72 1.61
C SER A 20 -2.27 10.94 2.53
N LEU A 21 -1.18 11.33 3.20
CA LEU A 21 -1.14 12.53 4.05
C LEU A 21 -1.35 13.82 3.24
N ILE A 22 -0.73 13.93 2.06
CA ILE A 22 -0.95 15.06 1.15
C ILE A 22 -2.41 15.09 0.71
N LEU A 23 -3.00 13.96 0.32
CA LEU A 23 -4.40 13.88 -0.10
C LEU A 23 -5.37 14.21 1.02
N VAL A 24 -5.16 13.71 2.24
CA VAL A 24 -5.98 14.06 3.40
C VAL A 24 -5.94 15.58 3.58
N LYS A 25 -4.77 16.22 3.50
CA LYS A 25 -4.65 17.67 3.70
C LYS A 25 -5.26 18.50 2.56
N ALA A 26 -5.16 18.03 1.32
CA ALA A 26 -5.68 18.70 0.13
C ALA A 26 -7.19 18.49 -0.11
N THR A 27 -7.79 17.46 0.49
CA THR A 27 -9.19 17.09 0.28
C THR A 27 -10.10 17.69 1.37
N PRO A 28 -11.29 18.24 1.02
CA PRO A 28 -12.27 18.74 1.98
C PRO A 28 -12.80 17.62 2.91
N LYS A 29 -13.18 17.98 4.16
CA LYS A 29 -13.57 17.05 5.25
C LYS A 29 -14.69 16.05 4.89
N THR A 30 -15.42 16.27 3.79
CA THR A 30 -16.56 15.43 3.35
C THR A 30 -16.18 14.37 2.32
N SER A 31 -14.93 14.31 1.87
CA SER A 31 -14.55 13.48 0.72
C SER A 31 -13.58 12.36 1.11
N TYR A 32 -14.02 11.12 0.86
CA TYR A 32 -13.29 9.88 1.11
C TYR A 32 -12.13 9.63 0.11
N VAL A 33 -11.77 10.63 -0.69
CA VAL A 33 -10.74 10.50 -1.75
C VAL A 33 -9.36 10.15 -1.17
N ALA A 34 -9.10 10.47 0.09
CA ALA A 34 -7.89 10.05 0.80
C ALA A 34 -7.73 8.51 0.91
N TYR A 35 -8.82 7.75 0.85
CA TYR A 35 -8.79 6.28 0.96
C TYR A 35 -8.60 5.57 -0.39
N TYR A 36 -8.87 6.24 -1.51
CA TYR A 36 -8.75 5.68 -2.85
C TYR A 36 -7.35 5.10 -3.17
N PRO A 37 -6.23 5.81 -2.92
CA PRO A 37 -4.90 5.24 -3.22
C PRO A 37 -4.58 4.01 -2.36
N GLY A 38 -5.03 3.98 -1.11
CA GLY A 38 -4.91 2.80 -0.25
C GLY A 38 -5.69 1.61 -0.78
N PHE A 39 -6.96 1.82 -1.18
CA PHE A 39 -7.78 0.77 -1.77
C PHE A 39 -7.24 0.26 -3.12
N LEU A 40 -6.71 1.16 -3.95
CA LEU A 40 -6.11 0.80 -5.23
C LEU A 40 -4.86 -0.07 -5.04
N PHE A 41 -3.99 0.29 -4.09
CA PHE A 41 -2.81 -0.52 -3.75
C PHE A 41 -3.17 -1.83 -3.08
N PHE A 42 -4.24 -1.85 -2.27
CA PHE A 42 -4.75 -3.09 -1.69
C PHE A 42 -5.24 -4.04 -2.80
N ALA A 43 -6.07 -3.56 -3.72
CA ALA A 43 -6.56 -4.36 -4.85
C ALA A 43 -5.41 -4.82 -5.76
N ALA A 44 -4.46 -3.94 -6.10
CA ALA A 44 -3.29 -4.28 -6.89
C ALA A 44 -2.40 -5.32 -6.19
N GLY A 45 -2.19 -5.19 -4.88
CA GLY A 45 -1.44 -6.16 -4.07
C GLY A 45 -2.12 -7.53 -4.01
N LEU A 46 -3.45 -7.57 -3.91
CA LEU A 46 -4.24 -8.80 -3.89
C LEU A 46 -4.21 -9.52 -5.24
N ILE A 47 -4.31 -8.75 -6.34
CA ILE A 47 -4.15 -9.26 -7.70
C ILE A 47 -2.74 -9.84 -7.87
N LEU A 48 -1.69 -9.10 -7.50
CA LEU A 48 -0.30 -9.58 -7.56
C LEU A 48 -0.08 -10.85 -6.74
N LEU A 49 -0.71 -10.96 -5.58
CA LEU A 49 -0.64 -12.16 -4.72
C LEU A 49 -1.34 -13.37 -5.36
N LEU A 50 -2.52 -13.17 -5.95
CA LEU A 50 -3.26 -14.20 -6.71
C LEU A 50 -2.48 -14.67 -7.95
N PHE A 51 -1.87 -13.73 -8.68
CA PHE A 51 -1.01 -14.09 -9.80
C PHE A 51 0.26 -14.80 -9.33
N ALA A 52 0.76 -14.54 -8.13
CA ALA A 52 1.90 -15.24 -7.57
C ALA A 52 1.63 -16.71 -7.20
N THR A 53 0.39 -17.06 -6.86
CA THR A 53 0.02 -18.46 -6.58
C THR A 53 -0.20 -19.26 -7.87
N ILE A 54 -0.52 -18.59 -8.98
CA ILE A 54 -0.76 -19.21 -10.30
C ILE A 54 0.51 -19.24 -11.16
N LEU A 55 1.30 -18.16 -11.13
CA LEU A 55 2.57 -18.03 -11.86
C LEU A 55 3.71 -18.48 -10.96
N ASP A 56 3.86 -19.80 -10.88
CA ASP A 56 4.84 -20.49 -10.05
C ASP A 56 6.28 -19.97 -10.30
N ALA A 57 6.82 -19.27 -9.30
CA ALA A 57 8.23 -19.04 -8.98
C ALA A 57 9.21 -18.46 -10.05
N LYS A 58 8.86 -18.36 -11.33
CA LYS A 58 9.79 -17.93 -12.40
C LYS A 58 9.82 -16.44 -12.67
N VAL A 59 8.83 -15.69 -12.19
CA VAL A 59 8.80 -14.24 -12.34
C VAL A 59 9.53 -13.61 -11.15
N THR A 60 10.86 -13.63 -11.23
CA THR A 60 11.70 -12.80 -10.35
C THR A 60 11.58 -11.36 -10.81
N VAL A 61 10.98 -10.51 -9.97
CA VAL A 61 11.02 -9.06 -10.15
C VAL A 61 12.29 -8.54 -9.45
N TYR A 62 12.80 -7.39 -9.91
CA TYR A 62 14.02 -6.73 -9.45
C TYR A 62 14.32 -6.96 -7.96
N GLY A 63 15.48 -7.55 -7.64
CA GLY A 63 15.95 -7.81 -6.27
C GLY A 63 15.69 -9.21 -5.70
N GLY A 64 15.15 -10.14 -6.50
CA GLY A 64 14.95 -11.55 -6.10
C GLY A 64 13.69 -11.79 -5.25
N ALA A 65 12.81 -10.79 -5.16
CA ALA A 65 11.45 -10.97 -4.67
C ALA A 65 10.58 -11.45 -5.84
N GLY A 66 9.95 -12.61 -5.71
CA GLY A 66 8.94 -13.06 -6.67
C GLY A 66 7.72 -12.14 -6.65
N LEU A 67 6.80 -12.34 -7.61
CA LEU A 67 5.49 -11.65 -7.66
C LEU A 67 4.77 -11.61 -6.30
N GLY A 68 4.87 -12.70 -5.52
CA GLY A 68 4.24 -12.78 -4.20
C GLY A 68 4.84 -11.82 -3.18
N GLY A 69 6.17 -11.60 -3.23
CA GLY A 69 6.82 -10.62 -2.38
C GLY A 69 6.36 -9.19 -2.69
N LEU A 70 6.18 -8.88 -3.98
CA LEU A 70 5.69 -7.57 -4.40
C LEU A 70 4.21 -7.37 -4.02
N GLY A 71 3.40 -8.42 -4.13
CA GLY A 71 2.00 -8.41 -3.65
C GLY A 71 1.89 -8.14 -2.15
N ILE A 72 2.67 -8.85 -1.32
CA ILE A 72 2.69 -8.65 0.13
C ILE A 72 3.19 -7.24 0.50
N ALA A 73 4.21 -6.74 -0.19
CA ALA A 73 4.71 -5.38 0.00
C ALA A 73 3.62 -4.33 -0.29
N CYS A 74 2.86 -4.48 -1.38
CA CYS A 74 1.74 -3.60 -1.72
C CYS A 74 0.59 -3.68 -0.70
N LEU A 75 0.23 -4.88 -0.25
CA LEU A 75 -0.82 -5.08 0.77
C LEU A 75 -0.41 -4.45 2.12
N PHE A 76 0.84 -4.62 2.51
CA PHE A 76 1.39 -4.01 3.72
C PHE A 76 1.38 -2.48 3.63
N ALA A 77 1.81 -1.92 2.50
CA ALA A 77 1.78 -0.48 2.25
C ALA A 77 0.37 0.09 2.28
N ALA A 78 -0.59 -0.58 1.67
CA ALA A 78 -2.00 -0.19 1.70
C ALA A 78 -2.57 -0.21 3.13
N ALA A 79 -2.28 -1.26 3.91
CA ALA A 79 -2.76 -1.37 5.28
C ALA A 79 -2.24 -0.22 6.15
N VAL A 80 -0.93 0.07 6.09
CA VAL A 80 -0.31 1.16 6.85
C VAL A 80 -0.86 2.51 6.41
N SER A 81 -0.98 2.76 5.10
CA SER A 81 -1.47 4.04 4.59
C SER A 81 -2.93 4.30 4.96
N ILE A 82 -3.79 3.28 4.89
CA ILE A 82 -5.19 3.38 5.29
C ILE A 82 -5.29 3.64 6.79
N MET A 83 -4.52 2.92 7.61
CA MET A 83 -4.54 3.06 9.06
C MET A 83 -4.08 4.47 9.50
N VAL A 84 -3.09 5.05 8.84
CA VAL A 84 -2.68 6.43 9.15
C VAL A 84 -3.69 7.44 8.62
N ALA A 85 -4.26 7.22 7.43
CA ALA A 85 -5.31 8.08 6.90
C ALA A 85 -6.54 8.12 7.82
N THR A 86 -6.97 6.98 8.38
CA THR A 86 -8.10 6.93 9.33
C THR A 86 -7.80 7.70 10.61
N VAL A 87 -6.59 7.56 11.16
CA VAL A 87 -6.19 8.29 12.37
C VAL A 87 -6.19 9.79 12.11
N VAL A 88 -5.58 10.26 11.02
CA VAL A 88 -5.54 11.69 10.68
C VAL A 88 -6.93 12.26 10.41
N ASP A 89 -7.78 11.51 9.71
CA ASP A 89 -9.17 11.89 9.46
C ASP A 89 -9.97 12.00 10.76
N ALA A 90 -9.82 11.05 11.69
CA ALA A 90 -10.44 11.11 13.02
C ALA A 90 -10.01 12.37 13.80
N TYR A 91 -8.72 12.73 13.77
CA TYR A 91 -8.25 13.97 14.39
C TYR A 91 -8.80 15.23 13.72
N ARG A 92 -9.03 15.23 12.40
CA ARG A 92 -9.64 16.37 11.68
C ARG A 92 -11.14 16.51 11.93
N GLN A 93 -11.83 15.45 12.35
CA GLN A 93 -13.26 15.52 12.66
C GLN A 93 -13.52 16.01 14.10
N VAL A 94 -12.57 15.79 15.01
CA VAL A 94 -12.65 16.25 16.41
C VAL A 94 -12.14 17.69 16.60
N ALA A 95 -11.23 18.16 15.73
CA ALA A 95 -10.68 19.54 15.73
C ALA A 95 -11.37 20.47 14.73
#